data_AF-A0A3D3R709-F1
#
_entry.id   AF-A0A3D3R709-F1
#
_cell.length_a   1.000
_cell.length_b   1.000
_cell.length_c   1.000
_cell.angle_alpha   90.00
_cell.angle_beta   90.00
_cell.angle_gamma   90.00
#
_symmetry.space_group_name_H-M   'P 1'
#
loop_
_entity.id
_entity.type
_entity.pdbx_description
1 polymer ?
#
loop_
_entity_poly.entity_id
_entity_poly.type
_entity_poly.pdbx_seq_one_letter_code
_entity_poly.pdbx_strand_id
1 'polypeptide(L)'
;MEGSDLAPIWRGKSERVRDTLFTTYEDLMRAVRDERWKLIRYPQINKTQLFDLKEDRHELKDLSEHPEQQERIKKMLVELKEWQKRTDDKQPLTSEHPKPQAIDLTGRKRKPDQHQPDWIVKKYFDSE
;
A
#
# COMPACT_ATOMS: atom_id res chain seq x y z
N MET A 1 -20.45 1.42 11.25
CA MET A 1 -19.76 2.71 11.43
C MET A 1 -18.30 2.39 11.74
N GLU A 2 -17.34 2.95 11.01
CA GLU A 2 -15.91 2.57 11.07
C GLU A 2 -15.08 3.47 12.01
N GLY A 3 -15.59 4.65 12.34
CA GLY A 3 -15.00 5.55 13.33
C GLY A 3 -15.31 5.12 14.77
N SER A 4 -14.48 5.60 15.70
CA SER A 4 -14.64 5.40 17.15
C SER A 4 -14.71 6.74 17.85
N ASP A 5 -15.49 6.84 18.94
CA ASP A 5 -15.53 8.03 19.80
C ASP A 5 -14.14 8.32 20.40
N LEU A 6 -13.66 9.55 20.24
CA LEU A 6 -12.36 10.01 20.75
C LEU A 6 -12.46 10.69 22.12
N ALA A 7 -13.68 10.94 22.64
CA ALA A 7 -13.87 11.58 23.92
C ALA A 7 -13.21 10.84 25.12
N PRO A 8 -13.05 9.51 25.13
CA PRO A 8 -12.27 8.82 26.15
C PRO A 8 -10.78 9.20 26.13
N ILE A 9 -10.19 9.43 24.95
CA ILE A 9 -8.80 9.87 24.82
C ILE A 9 -8.63 11.27 25.38
N TRP A 10 -9.47 12.23 24.97
CA TRP A 10 -9.39 13.62 25.44
C TRP A 10 -9.62 13.75 26.95
N ARG A 11 -10.38 12.83 27.55
CA ARG A 11 -10.63 12.77 29.00
C ARG A 11 -9.58 11.96 29.77
N GLY A 12 -8.52 11.48 29.11
CA GLY A 12 -7.48 10.66 29.74
C GLY A 12 -7.95 9.30 30.25
N LYS A 13 -9.07 8.79 29.72
CA LYS A 13 -9.66 7.49 30.10
C LYS A 13 -9.19 6.33 29.22
N SER A 14 -8.59 6.63 28.08
CA SER A 14 -7.97 5.64 27.19
C SER A 14 -6.79 6.26 26.46
N GLU A 15 -5.77 5.46 26.14
CA GLU A 15 -4.64 5.89 25.33
C GLU A 15 -4.90 5.76 23.82
N ARG A 16 -5.80 4.85 23.42
CA ARG A 16 -6.09 4.54 22.02
C ARG A 16 -7.53 4.06 21.82
N VAL A 17 -8.00 4.10 20.58
CA VAL A 17 -9.32 3.55 20.18
C VAL A 17 -9.21 2.29 19.32
N ARG A 18 -8.01 1.97 18.85
CA ARG A 18 -7.68 0.77 18.07
C ARG A 18 -6.19 0.50 18.14
N ASP A 19 -5.80 -0.75 17.99
CA ASP A 19 -4.40 -1.16 17.96
C ASP A 19 -3.77 -0.98 16.58
N THR A 20 -4.57 -1.17 15.53
CA THR A 20 -4.11 -1.07 14.15
C THR A 20 -5.06 -0.29 13.27
N LEU A 21 -4.51 0.19 12.15
CA LEU A 21 -5.24 0.90 11.10
C LEU A 21 -5.20 0.08 9.82
N PHE A 22 -6.35 -0.02 9.16
CA PHE A 22 -6.49 -0.58 7.83
C PHE A 22 -6.74 0.53 6.81
N THR A 23 -6.00 0.52 5.71
CA THR A 23 -6.15 1.50 4.63
C THR A 23 -6.19 0.81 3.27
N THR A 24 -6.90 1.41 2.33
CA THR A 24 -7.09 0.89 0.98
C THR A 24 -6.69 1.94 -0.06
N TYR A 25 -6.27 1.48 -1.23
CA TYR A 25 -6.17 2.32 -2.43
C TYR A 25 -6.70 1.51 -3.61
N GLU A 26 -7.88 1.91 -4.07
CA GLU A 26 -8.64 1.25 -5.13
C GLU A 26 -8.73 -0.28 -4.92
N ASP A 27 -8.62 -1.06 -5.99
CA ASP A 27 -8.45 -2.52 -6.01
C ASP A 27 -6.97 -2.93 -6.13
N LEU A 28 -6.05 -1.98 -5.90
CA LEU A 28 -4.61 -2.13 -6.15
C LEU A 28 -3.85 -2.58 -4.91
N MET A 29 -4.15 -2.01 -3.74
CA MET A 29 -3.44 -2.37 -2.50
C MET A 29 -4.31 -2.32 -1.25
N ARG A 30 -3.86 -3.06 -0.25
CA ARG A 30 -4.35 -3.06 1.13
C ARG A 30 -3.17 -2.91 2.08
N ALA A 31 -3.34 -2.14 3.13
CA ALA A 31 -2.32 -2.01 4.15
C ALA A 31 -2.91 -2.14 5.55
N VAL A 32 -2.10 -2.71 6.44
CA VAL A 32 -2.34 -2.68 7.90
C VAL A 32 -1.11 -2.11 8.58
N ARG A 33 -1.32 -1.29 9.60
CA ARG A 33 -0.21 -0.79 10.43
C ARG A 33 -0.57 -0.76 11.91
N ASP A 34 0.43 -1.02 12.74
CA ASP A 34 0.44 -0.71 14.16
C ASP A 34 1.35 0.52 14.44
N GLU A 35 1.77 0.72 15.68
CA GLU A 35 2.68 1.81 16.06
C GLU A 35 4.08 1.68 15.43
N ARG A 36 4.56 0.46 15.22
CA ARG A 36 5.91 0.13 14.77
C ARG A 36 5.96 -0.46 13.36
N TRP A 37 5.00 -1.26 12.94
CA TRP A 37 5.07 -2.00 11.68
C TRP A 37 3.98 -1.56 10.73
N LYS A 38 4.32 -1.50 9.45
CA LYS A 38 3.37 -1.35 8.35
C LYS A 38 3.60 -2.43 7.31
N LEU A 39 2.54 -3.11 6.94
CA LEU A 39 2.52 -4.05 5.83
C LEU A 39 1.64 -3.50 4.72
N ILE A 40 2.13 -3.55 3.48
CA ILE A 40 1.35 -3.23 2.27
C ILE A 40 1.32 -4.48 1.40
N ARG A 41 0.13 -4.88 0.96
CA ARG A 41 -0.10 -5.98 0.03
C ARG A 41 -0.65 -5.44 -1.28
N TYR A 42 -0.02 -5.83 -2.38
CA TYR A 42 -0.44 -5.54 -3.76
C TYR A 42 -0.90 -6.85 -4.42
N PRO A 43 -2.20 -7.20 -4.35
CA PRO A 43 -2.66 -8.51 -4.80
C PRO A 43 -2.45 -8.75 -6.29
N GLN A 44 -2.61 -7.71 -7.13
CA GLN A 44 -2.54 -7.85 -8.59
C GLN A 44 -1.16 -8.29 -9.09
N ILE A 45 -0.09 -7.99 -8.35
CA ILE A 45 1.29 -8.38 -8.67
C ILE A 45 1.90 -9.33 -7.63
N ASN A 46 1.08 -9.80 -6.68
CA ASN A 46 1.51 -10.61 -5.54
C ASN A 46 2.71 -10.08 -4.74
N LYS A 47 2.89 -8.75 -4.69
CA LYS A 47 3.96 -8.12 -3.92
C LYS A 47 3.51 -7.80 -2.50
N THR A 48 4.40 -8.03 -1.54
CA THR A 48 4.27 -7.54 -0.16
C THR A 48 5.42 -6.60 0.13
N GLN A 49 5.16 -5.55 0.90
CA GLN A 49 6.18 -4.67 1.47
C GLN A 49 6.01 -4.61 2.99
N LEU A 50 7.12 -4.48 3.71
CA LEU A 50 7.12 -4.37 5.16
C LEU A 50 8.08 -3.27 5.62
N PHE A 51 7.61 -2.37 6.48
CA PHE A 51 8.40 -1.27 7.02
C PHE A 51 8.37 -1.26 8.56
N ASP A 52 9.53 -1.01 9.18
CA ASP A 52 9.65 -0.70 10.61
C ASP A 52 9.56 0.82 10.79
N LEU A 53 8.38 1.36 11.06
CA LEU A 53 8.10 2.79 11.25
C LEU A 53 8.88 3.42 12.40
N LYS A 54 9.41 2.63 13.35
CA LYS A 54 10.22 3.15 14.46
C LYS A 54 11.64 3.49 13.99
N GLU A 55 12.22 2.62 13.17
CA GLU A 55 13.59 2.76 12.65
C GLU A 55 13.62 3.44 11.26
N ASP A 56 12.52 3.37 10.52
CA ASP A 56 12.33 3.87 9.16
C ASP A 56 11.02 4.67 9.03
N ARG A 57 11.02 5.87 9.62
CA ARG A 57 9.86 6.79 9.62
C ARG A 57 9.40 7.22 8.23
N HIS A 58 10.25 7.08 7.21
CA HIS A 58 10.00 7.50 5.84
C HIS A 58 9.69 6.34 4.89
N GLU A 59 9.62 5.10 5.41
CA GLU A 59 9.24 3.91 4.65
C GLU A 59 10.15 3.68 3.41
N LEU A 60 11.44 3.94 3.57
CA LEU A 60 12.43 3.84 2.49
C LEU A 60 13.04 2.45 2.35
N LYS A 61 13.02 1.65 3.42
CA LYS A 61 13.66 0.33 3.46
C LYS A 61 12.61 -0.76 3.59
N ASP A 62 12.32 -1.40 2.46
CA ASP A 62 11.46 -2.59 2.42
C ASP A 62 12.17 -3.80 3.04
N LEU A 63 11.55 -4.39 4.05
CA LEU A 63 12.04 -5.55 4.79
C LEU A 63 11.27 -6.84 4.41
N SER A 64 10.44 -6.84 3.36
CA SER A 64 9.62 -8.00 3.00
C SER A 64 10.43 -9.25 2.63
N GLU A 65 11.60 -9.05 2.00
CA GLU A 65 12.47 -10.12 1.52
C GLU A 65 13.39 -10.69 2.62
N HIS A 66 13.38 -10.08 3.80
CA HIS A 66 14.20 -10.50 4.92
C HIS A 66 13.63 -11.76 5.59
N PRO A 67 14.36 -12.88 5.65
CA PRO A 67 13.85 -14.14 6.22
C PRO A 67 13.37 -14.02 7.67
N GLU A 68 14.01 -13.17 8.47
CA GLU A 68 13.65 -12.93 9.86
C GLU A 68 12.26 -12.27 10.03
N GLN A 69 11.71 -11.68 8.95
CA GLN A 69 10.41 -11.02 8.99
C GLN A 69 9.24 -11.91 8.54
N GLN A 70 9.48 -13.14 8.08
CA GLN A 70 8.43 -13.99 7.51
C GLN A 70 7.28 -14.28 8.49
N GLU A 71 7.60 -14.56 9.75
CA GLU A 71 6.57 -14.75 10.79
C GLU A 71 5.78 -13.48 11.08
N ARG A 72 6.42 -12.30 10.96
CA ARG A 72 5.73 -11.02 11.13
C ARG A 72 4.78 -10.74 9.97
N ILE A 73 5.25 -10.94 8.75
CA ILE A 73 4.46 -10.79 7.52
C ILE A 73 3.23 -11.69 7.61
N LYS A 74 3.39 -12.96 8.00
CA LYS A 74 2.28 -13.89 8.18
C LYS A 74 1.25 -13.39 9.19
N LYS A 75 1.69 -12.90 10.35
CA LYS A 75 0.80 -12.33 11.38
C LYS A 75 0.05 -11.10 10.87
N MET A 76 0.74 -10.17 10.23
CA MET A 76 0.13 -8.95 9.70
C MET A 76 -0.80 -9.23 8.52
N LEU A 77 -0.55 -10.25 7.70
CA LEU A 77 -1.49 -10.69 6.67
C LEU A 77 -2.77 -11.31 7.26
N VAL A 78 -2.66 -12.03 8.38
CA VAL A 78 -3.85 -12.50 9.13
C VAL A 78 -4.65 -11.31 9.64
N GLU A 79 -3.99 -10.34 10.27
CA GLU A 79 -4.64 -9.14 10.77
C GLU A 79 -5.31 -8.31 9.65
N LEU A 80 -4.64 -8.17 8.51
CA LEU A 80 -5.19 -7.52 7.33
C LEU A 80 -6.47 -8.25 6.86
N LYS A 81 -6.46 -9.59 6.83
CA LYS A 81 -7.64 -10.39 6.49
C LYS A 81 -8.76 -10.25 7.53
N GLU A 82 -8.44 -10.08 8.80
CA GLU A 82 -9.44 -9.78 9.82
C GLU A 82 -10.08 -8.41 9.61
N TRP A 83 -9.29 -7.39 9.28
CA TRP A 83 -9.80 -6.08 8.90
C TRP A 83 -10.72 -6.13 7.69
N GLN A 84 -10.36 -6.91 6.67
CA GLN A 84 -11.22 -7.12 5.51
C GLN A 84 -12.59 -7.70 5.91
N LYS A 85 -12.61 -8.71 6.79
CA LYS A 85 -13.87 -9.26 7.33
C LYS A 85 -14.70 -8.22 8.10
N ARG A 86 -14.04 -7.38 8.91
CA ARG A 86 -14.70 -6.34 9.72
C ARG A 86 -15.33 -5.24 8.88
N THR A 87 -14.79 -5.01 7.68
CA THR A 87 -15.19 -3.92 6.77
C THR A 87 -15.95 -4.40 5.52
N ASP A 88 -16.27 -5.70 5.45
CA ASP A 88 -16.82 -6.37 4.25
C ASP A 88 -16.01 -6.11 2.96
N ASP A 89 -14.68 -5.96 3.10
CA ASP A 89 -13.77 -5.82 1.97
C ASP A 89 -13.50 -7.20 1.34
N LYS A 90 -13.89 -7.36 0.08
CA LYS A 90 -13.86 -8.64 -0.65
C LYS A 90 -12.62 -8.81 -1.53
N GLN A 91 -11.67 -7.87 -1.51
CA GLN A 91 -10.47 -7.94 -2.32
C GLN A 91 -9.64 -9.19 -1.98
N PRO A 92 -9.34 -10.09 -2.94
CA PRO A 92 -8.40 -11.17 -2.71
C PRO A 92 -7.02 -10.60 -2.36
N LEU A 93 -6.31 -11.22 -1.41
CA LEU A 93 -4.95 -10.80 -1.07
C LEU A 93 -3.88 -11.38 -2.00
N THR A 94 -4.24 -12.39 -2.79
CA THR A 94 -3.34 -13.04 -3.73
C THR A 94 -4.08 -13.25 -5.05
N SER A 95 -3.42 -12.96 -6.16
CA SER A 95 -3.88 -13.29 -7.51
C SER A 95 -3.32 -14.64 -7.94
N GLU A 96 -4.14 -15.49 -8.55
CA GLU A 96 -3.68 -16.74 -9.21
C GLU A 96 -2.85 -16.44 -10.47
N HIS A 97 -3.10 -15.29 -11.09
CA HIS A 97 -2.41 -14.81 -12.29
C HIS A 97 -1.85 -13.41 -12.04
N PRO A 98 -0.72 -13.28 -11.33
CA PRO A 98 -0.13 -11.99 -11.03
C PRO A 98 0.36 -11.30 -12.32
N LYS A 99 0.07 -10.01 -12.44
CA LYS A 99 0.64 -9.14 -13.46
C LYS A 99 2.15 -8.93 -13.19
N PRO A 100 2.95 -8.59 -14.21
CA PRO A 100 4.32 -8.15 -14.01
C PRO A 100 4.36 -6.89 -13.13
N GLN A 101 5.34 -6.82 -12.23
CA GLN A 101 5.58 -5.60 -11.43
C GLN A 101 6.13 -4.46 -12.28
N ALA A 102 7.02 -4.77 -13.23
CA ALA A 102 7.57 -3.78 -14.15
C ALA A 102 6.57 -3.54 -15.28
N ILE A 103 6.35 -2.26 -15.60
CA ILE A 103 5.57 -1.87 -16.77
C ILE A 103 6.52 -1.83 -17.97
N ASP A 104 6.36 -2.75 -18.90
CA ASP A 104 7.08 -2.70 -20.17
C ASP A 104 6.38 -1.74 -21.13
N LEU A 105 7.08 -0.65 -21.46
CA LEU A 105 6.64 0.36 -22.41
C LEU A 105 7.39 0.24 -23.75
N THR A 106 8.23 -0.79 -23.93
CA THR A 106 8.99 -1.01 -25.16
C THR A 106 8.05 -1.11 -26.36
N GLY A 107 8.39 -0.42 -27.44
CA GLY A 107 7.57 -0.38 -28.67
C GLY A 107 6.26 0.42 -28.56
N ARG A 108 5.96 1.06 -27.42
CA ARG A 108 4.80 1.95 -27.30
C ARG A 108 5.12 3.33 -27.87
N LYS A 109 4.38 3.74 -28.90
CA LYS A 109 4.48 5.09 -29.46
C LYS A 109 3.94 6.11 -28.46
N ARG A 110 4.79 7.07 -28.07
CA ARG A 110 4.41 8.22 -27.25
C ARG A 110 3.55 9.15 -28.10
N LYS A 111 2.41 9.63 -27.55
CA LYS A 111 1.56 10.63 -28.18
C LYS A 111 1.50 11.85 -27.27
N PRO A 112 1.73 13.08 -27.78
CA PRO A 112 1.59 14.28 -26.97
C PRO A 112 0.12 14.47 -26.57
N ASP A 113 -0.10 15.02 -25.37
CA ASP A 113 -1.44 15.43 -24.94
C ASP A 113 -1.86 16.70 -25.70
N GLN A 114 -3.15 16.85 -26.00
CA GLN A 114 -3.67 17.99 -26.76
C GLN A 114 -3.48 19.35 -26.04
N HIS A 115 -3.32 19.33 -24.72
CA HIS A 115 -3.07 20.51 -23.88
C HIS A 115 -1.59 20.68 -23.52
N GLN A 116 -0.71 19.85 -24.07
CA GLN A 116 0.71 19.93 -23.81
C GLN A 116 1.30 21.18 -24.50
N PRO A 117 1.98 22.08 -23.75
CA PRO A 117 2.59 23.26 -24.35
C PRO A 117 3.57 22.90 -25.47
N ASP A 118 3.59 23.71 -26.53
CA ASP A 118 4.41 23.49 -27.73
C ASP A 118 5.89 23.23 -27.41
N TRP A 119 6.44 23.93 -26.40
CA TRP A 119 7.84 23.76 -26.01
C TRP A 119 8.13 22.36 -25.44
N ILE A 120 7.17 21.72 -24.78
CA ILE A 120 7.30 20.35 -24.26
C ILE A 120 7.26 19.35 -25.42
N VAL A 121 6.32 19.52 -26.36
CA VAL A 121 6.21 18.68 -27.54
C VAL A 121 7.52 18.73 -28.33
N LYS A 122 8.00 19.94 -28.64
CA LYS A 122 9.25 20.15 -29.37
C LYS A 122 10.47 19.54 -28.68
N LYS A 123 10.56 19.63 -27.35
CA LYS A 123 11.72 19.14 -26.59
C LYS A 123 11.74 17.61 -26.44
N TYR A 124 10.58 16.98 -26.27
CA TYR A 124 10.50 15.58 -25.82
C TYR A 124 9.87 14.62 -26.83
N PHE A 125 9.28 15.11 -27.92
CA PHE A 125 8.62 14.32 -28.95
C PHE A 125 9.22 14.55 -30.35
N ASP A 126 9.73 15.75 -30.64
CA ASP A 126 10.30 16.09 -31.97
C ASP A 126 11.83 15.95 -32.03
N SER A 127 12.48 15.47 -30.98
CA SER A 127 13.94 15.37 -30.87
C SER A 127 14.52 14.03 -31.38
N GLU A 128 13.78 13.30 -32.22
CA GLU A 128 14.23 12.06 -32.89
C GLU A 128 14.62 12.31 -34.36
#